data_AF-A0A8H9KGT0-F1
#
_entry.id   AF-A0A8H9KGT0-F1
#
_cell.length_a   1.000
_cell.length_b   1.000
_cell.length_c   1.000
_cell.angle_alpha   90.00
_cell.angle_beta   90.00
_cell.angle_gamma   90.00
#
_symmetry.space_group_name_H-M   'P 1'
#
loop_
_entity.id
_entity.type
_entity.pdbx_description
1 polymer ?
#
loop_
_entity_poly.entity_id
_entity_poly.type
_entity_poly.pdbx_seq_one_letter_code
_entity_poly.pdbx_strand_id
1 'polypeptide(L)'
;MEKEYYKQPYHEPESQVPNPSFSEIMKDFFFAPFKWNARSTRKEFWISYAVQVVTSIIIGTIELLAILPYSSIDTNDTEWNELVSSITITFIIINIILSILLLWLKFNLLGAAIRRLHDTNHEGWWILLYLVPFGWIFIIYFIILPTVEEPVRWGNYLFTK
;
A
#
# COMPACT_ATOMS: atom_id res chain seq x y z
N MET A 1 -45.93 -12.76 -27.71
CA MET A 1 -46.24 -12.21 -26.36
C MET A 1 -44.93 -12.14 -25.62
N GLU A 2 -44.46 -10.93 -25.36
CA GLU A 2 -43.29 -10.69 -24.52
C GLU A 2 -43.57 -11.29 -23.13
N LYS A 3 -42.64 -12.12 -22.60
CA LYS A 3 -42.82 -12.71 -21.28
C LYS A 3 -42.79 -11.60 -20.24
N GLU A 4 -43.64 -11.68 -19.22
CA GLU A 4 -43.65 -10.74 -18.09
C GLU A 4 -42.24 -10.61 -17.49
N TYR A 5 -41.86 -9.40 -17.09
CA TYR A 5 -40.50 -9.04 -16.61
C TYR A 5 -39.91 -10.06 -15.61
N TYR A 6 -40.72 -10.53 -14.66
CA TYR A 6 -40.29 -11.45 -13.61
C TYR A 6 -40.12 -12.91 -14.06
N LYS A 7 -40.51 -13.25 -15.30
CA LYS A 7 -40.33 -14.57 -15.92
C LYS A 7 -39.16 -14.58 -16.91
N GLN A 8 -38.46 -13.46 -17.09
CA GLN A 8 -37.24 -13.42 -17.87
C GLN A 8 -36.09 -14.03 -17.06
N PRO A 9 -35.21 -14.86 -17.68
CA PRO A 9 -34.00 -15.30 -17.01
C PRO A 9 -33.19 -14.08 -16.58
N TYR A 10 -32.76 -14.05 -15.31
CA TYR A 10 -31.90 -12.98 -14.82
C TYR A 10 -30.57 -13.02 -15.57
N HIS A 11 -30.28 -11.96 -16.31
CA HIS A 11 -28.97 -11.71 -16.89
C HIS A 11 -28.30 -10.68 -15.99
N GLU A 12 -27.32 -11.13 -15.20
CA GLU A 12 -26.48 -10.22 -14.43
C GLU A 12 -25.78 -9.26 -15.41
N PRO A 13 -25.80 -7.95 -15.16
CA PRO A 13 -25.07 -7.01 -16.01
C PRO A 13 -23.59 -7.40 -16.05
N GLU A 14 -22.97 -7.32 -17.22
CA GLU A 14 -21.53 -7.61 -17.34
C GLU A 14 -20.73 -6.62 -16.48
N SER A 15 -20.06 -7.12 -15.45
CA SER A 15 -19.26 -6.29 -14.56
C SER A 15 -18.07 -5.70 -15.32
N GLN A 16 -17.93 -4.37 -15.24
CA GLN A 16 -16.81 -3.64 -15.85
C GLN A 16 -15.55 -3.66 -14.99
N VAL A 17 -15.56 -4.37 -13.85
CA VAL A 17 -14.46 -4.43 -12.89
C VAL A 17 -13.39 -5.41 -13.40
N PRO A 18 -12.14 -4.96 -13.67
CA PRO A 18 -11.09 -5.84 -14.13
C PRO A 18 -10.62 -6.79 -13.03
N ASN A 19 -10.15 -7.97 -13.42
CA ASN A 19 -9.54 -8.95 -12.53
C ASN A 19 -8.03 -9.08 -12.85
N PRO A 20 -7.17 -8.23 -12.28
CA PRO A 20 -5.75 -8.22 -12.61
C PRO A 20 -5.01 -9.45 -12.08
N SER A 21 -3.97 -9.84 -12.80
CA SER A 21 -2.99 -10.84 -12.35
C SER A 21 -2.09 -10.27 -11.26
N PHE A 22 -1.46 -11.16 -10.48
CA PHE A 22 -0.54 -10.74 -9.41
C PHE A 22 0.59 -9.85 -9.93
N SER A 23 1.22 -10.21 -11.07
CA SER A 23 2.32 -9.44 -11.67
C SER A 23 1.91 -8.02 -12.05
N GLU A 24 0.69 -7.85 -12.57
CA GLU A 24 0.17 -6.52 -12.92
C GLU A 24 -0.02 -5.67 -11.66
N ILE A 25 -0.61 -6.25 -10.61
CA ILE A 25 -0.77 -5.58 -9.32
C ILE A 25 0.58 -5.12 -8.76
N MET A 26 1.62 -5.97 -8.83
CA MET A 26 2.95 -5.61 -8.35
C MET A 26 3.58 -4.47 -9.16
N LYS A 27 3.42 -4.51 -10.49
CA LYS A 27 3.90 -3.45 -11.37
C LYS A 27 3.22 -2.12 -11.04
N ASP A 28 1.91 -2.12 -10.89
CA ASP A 28 1.17 -0.91 -10.60
C ASP A 28 1.44 -0.40 -9.18
N PHE A 29 1.58 -1.31 -8.21
CA PHE A 29 1.92 -0.95 -6.84
C PHE A 29 3.25 -0.19 -6.75
N PHE A 30 4.32 -0.69 -7.39
CA PHE A 30 5.64 -0.08 -7.27
C PHE A 30 5.92 1.06 -8.24
N PHE A 31 5.32 1.05 -9.44
CA PHE A 31 5.64 2.01 -10.50
C PHE A 31 4.56 3.07 -10.72
N ALA A 32 3.40 2.96 -10.05
CA ALA A 32 2.34 3.97 -10.12
C ALA A 32 1.89 4.55 -8.75
N PRO A 33 2.79 4.86 -7.78
CA PRO A 33 2.40 5.43 -6.48
C PRO A 33 1.60 6.73 -6.58
N PHE A 34 1.98 7.59 -7.52
CA PHE A 34 1.43 8.95 -7.65
C PHE A 34 0.37 9.08 -8.74
N LYS A 35 -0.07 7.97 -9.36
CA LYS A 35 -1.19 7.99 -10.31
C LYS A 35 -2.52 8.01 -9.56
N TRP A 36 -2.86 9.14 -8.95
CA TRP A 36 -4.05 9.26 -8.10
C TRP A 36 -5.36 9.35 -8.87
N ASN A 37 -5.34 9.84 -10.12
CA ASN A 37 -6.54 9.88 -10.98
C ASN A 37 -6.83 8.52 -11.65
N ALA A 38 -6.96 7.48 -10.84
CA ALA A 38 -7.30 6.13 -11.26
C ALA A 38 -8.08 5.41 -10.15
N ARG A 39 -8.57 4.21 -10.46
CA ARG A 39 -9.26 3.32 -9.51
C ARG A 39 -8.42 2.10 -9.17
N SER A 40 -8.65 1.55 -7.98
CA SER A 40 -8.03 0.31 -7.53
C SER A 40 -9.10 -0.65 -7.03
N THR A 41 -9.08 -1.87 -7.58
CA THR A 41 -10.02 -2.92 -7.18
C THR A 41 -9.71 -3.43 -5.77
N ARG A 42 -10.69 -4.08 -5.12
CA ARG A 42 -10.47 -4.75 -3.82
C ARG A 42 -9.28 -5.71 -3.85
N LYS A 43 -9.18 -6.51 -4.91
CA LYS A 43 -8.12 -7.52 -5.05
C LYS A 43 -6.74 -6.86 -5.14
N GLU A 44 -6.59 -5.83 -5.97
CA GLU A 44 -5.35 -5.06 -6.07
C GLU A 44 -4.97 -4.48 -4.71
N PHE A 45 -5.89 -3.75 -4.07
CA PHE A 45 -5.63 -3.11 -2.78
C PHE A 45 -5.16 -4.11 -1.70
N TRP A 46 -5.87 -5.22 -1.51
CA TRP A 46 -5.53 -6.19 -0.46
C TRP A 46 -4.23 -6.93 -0.73
N ILE A 47 -3.91 -7.23 -2.00
CA ILE A 47 -2.62 -7.84 -2.35
C ILE A 47 -1.49 -6.84 -2.12
N SER A 48 -1.63 -5.59 -2.58
CA SER A 48 -0.67 -4.52 -2.30
C SER A 48 -0.46 -4.29 -0.80
N TYR A 49 -1.54 -4.30 -0.02
CA TYR A 49 -1.47 -4.20 1.44
C TYR A 49 -0.73 -5.38 2.07
N ALA A 50 -1.02 -6.62 1.65
CA ALA A 50 -0.34 -7.81 2.17
C ALA A 50 1.17 -7.78 1.85
N VAL A 51 1.54 -7.44 0.61
CA VAL A 51 2.93 -7.27 0.18
C VAL A 51 3.63 -6.21 1.01
N GLN A 52 2.96 -5.07 1.24
CA GLN A 52 3.48 -3.99 2.07
C GLN A 52 3.75 -4.46 3.50
N VAL A 53 2.82 -5.20 4.11
CA VAL A 53 2.96 -5.70 5.48
C VAL A 53 4.13 -6.67 5.58
N VAL A 54 4.20 -7.66 4.69
CA VAL A 54 5.30 -8.64 4.68
C VAL A 54 6.65 -7.97 4.49
N THR A 55 6.77 -7.08 3.50
CA THR A 55 8.02 -6.36 3.25
C THR A 55 8.40 -5.45 4.42
N SER A 56 7.43 -4.80 5.06
CA SER A 56 7.68 -3.99 6.26
C SER A 56 8.16 -4.81 7.45
N ILE A 57 7.61 -6.02 7.66
CA ILE A 57 8.08 -6.91 8.73
C ILE A 57 9.52 -7.34 8.45
N ILE A 58 9.84 -7.76 7.23
CA ILE A 58 11.19 -8.20 6.87
C ILE A 58 12.20 -7.07 7.10
N ILE A 59 11.98 -5.89 6.51
CA ILE A 59 12.92 -4.77 6.67
C ILE A 59 13.00 -4.31 8.13
N GLY A 60 11.86 -4.20 8.82
CA GLY A 60 11.85 -3.79 10.23
C GLY A 60 12.57 -4.77 11.16
N THR A 61 12.51 -6.08 10.89
CA THR A 61 13.31 -7.06 11.64
C THR A 61 14.81 -6.93 11.36
N ILE A 62 15.20 -6.62 10.12
CA ILE A 62 16.60 -6.37 9.76
C ILE A 62 17.12 -5.13 10.48
N GLU A 63 16.36 -4.03 10.46
CA GLU A 63 16.71 -2.80 11.17
C GLU A 63 16.85 -3.03 12.68
N LEU A 64 15.89 -3.75 13.31
CA LEU A 64 15.95 -4.07 14.74
C LEU A 64 17.20 -4.90 15.08
N LEU A 65 17.52 -5.93 14.29
CA LEU A 65 18.69 -6.77 14.52
C LEU A 65 20.00 -6.02 14.29
N ALA A 66 20.03 -5.07 13.35
CA ALA A 66 21.20 -4.26 13.06
C ALA A 66 21.59 -3.31 14.23
N ILE A 67 20.66 -2.99 15.14
CA ILE A 67 20.89 -2.09 16.28
C ILE A 67 21.46 -2.85 17.49
N LEU A 68 21.17 -4.16 17.65
CA LEU A 68 21.56 -4.93 18.84
C LEU A 68 23.06 -4.89 19.17
N PRO A 69 24.00 -5.05 18.21
CA PRO A 69 25.44 -5.05 18.49
C PRO A 69 25.98 -3.71 19.03
N TYR A 70 25.27 -2.61 18.77
CA TYR A 70 25.68 -1.27 19.19
C TYR A 70 25.45 -1.02 20.68
N SER A 71 24.50 -1.74 21.30
CA SER A 71 24.14 -1.54 22.72
C SER A 71 25.20 -2.03 23.73
N SER A 72 26.22 -2.78 23.28
CA SER A 72 27.19 -3.48 24.14
C SER A 72 28.65 -3.03 23.97
N ILE A 73 28.92 -1.95 23.25
CA ILE A 73 30.29 -1.49 22.96
C ILE A 73 30.80 -0.61 24.12
N ASP A 74 31.87 -1.05 24.78
CA ASP A 74 32.60 -0.25 25.79
C ASP A 74 33.55 0.73 25.08
N THR A 75 33.24 2.02 25.13
CA THR A 75 33.94 3.08 24.37
C THR A 75 35.23 3.56 25.04
N ASN A 76 35.69 2.91 26.12
CA ASN A 76 36.84 3.38 26.89
C ASN A 76 38.22 2.96 26.32
N ASP A 77 38.26 2.13 25.27
CA ASP A 77 39.50 1.68 24.62
C ASP A 77 39.79 2.43 23.30
N THR A 78 40.87 3.21 23.29
CA THR A 78 41.20 4.19 22.24
C THR A 78 41.57 3.60 20.88
N GLU A 79 42.15 2.39 20.81
CA GLU A 79 42.47 1.75 19.50
C GLU A 79 41.23 1.09 18.88
N TRP A 80 40.39 0.46 19.70
CA TRP A 80 39.13 -0.11 19.25
C TRP A 80 38.14 0.95 18.77
N ASN A 81 38.21 2.16 19.34
CA ASN A 81 37.28 3.26 19.03
C ASN A 81 37.31 3.71 17.55
N GLU A 82 38.45 3.73 16.85
CA GLU A 82 38.50 4.20 15.45
C GLU A 82 37.90 3.19 14.46
N LEU A 83 38.22 1.90 14.59
CA LEU A 83 37.65 0.84 13.76
C LEU A 83 36.15 0.68 14.00
N VAL A 84 35.74 0.68 15.28
CA VAL A 84 34.32 0.61 15.67
C VAL A 84 33.54 1.82 15.17
N SER A 85 34.12 3.02 15.20
CA SER A 85 33.50 4.24 14.65
C SER A 85 33.20 4.12 13.15
N SER A 86 34.15 3.61 12.35
CA SER A 86 33.96 3.43 10.89
C SER A 86 32.85 2.42 10.54
N ILE A 87 32.77 1.32 11.30
CA ILE A 87 31.72 0.30 11.17
C ILE A 87 30.38 0.91 11.57
N THR A 88 30.33 1.69 12.65
CA THR A 88 29.11 2.35 13.15
C THR A 88 28.54 3.33 12.13
N ILE A 89 29.38 4.16 11.50
CA ILE A 89 28.94 5.11 10.46
C ILE A 89 28.34 4.37 9.25
N THR A 90 29.00 3.29 8.80
CA THR A 90 28.51 2.48 7.68
C THR A 90 27.15 1.86 8.00
N PHE A 91 26.97 1.33 9.21
CA PHE A 91 25.70 0.77 9.67
C PHE A 91 24.59 1.83 9.77
N ILE A 92 24.89 3.03 10.27
CA ILE A 92 23.92 4.13 10.32
C ILE A 92 23.44 4.47 8.90
N ILE A 93 24.36 4.56 7.93
CA ILE A 93 24.02 4.83 6.54
C ILE A 93 23.10 3.74 5.97
N ILE A 94 23.40 2.46 6.22
CA ILE A 94 22.55 1.35 5.77
C ILE A 94 21.14 1.45 6.37
N ASN A 95 21.02 1.72 7.67
CA ASN A 95 19.72 1.88 8.32
C ASN A 95 18.92 3.05 7.73
N ILE A 96 19.58 4.19 7.47
CA ILE A 96 18.93 5.34 6.81
C ILE A 96 18.39 4.95 5.43
N ILE A 97 19.16 4.21 4.63
CA ILE A 97 18.73 3.74 3.30
C ILE A 97 17.52 2.80 3.42
N LEU A 98 17.53 1.86 4.37
CA LEU A 98 16.40 0.95 4.61
C LEU A 98 15.14 1.70 5.07
N SER A 99 15.29 2.71 5.92
CA SER A 99 14.20 3.56 6.38
C SER A 99 13.60 4.40 5.23
N ILE A 100 14.44 4.91 4.32
CA ILE A 100 13.97 5.59 3.10
C ILE A 100 13.18 4.62 2.20
N LEU A 101 13.66 3.38 2.04
CA LEU A 101 12.95 2.36 1.28
C LEU A 101 11.60 2.02 1.92
N LEU A 102 11.53 1.88 3.25
CA LEU A 102 10.27 1.67 3.97
C LEU A 102 9.29 2.83 3.74
N LEU A 103 9.77 4.08 3.80
CA LEU A 103 8.93 5.25 3.54
C LEU A 103 8.40 5.26 2.10
N TRP A 104 9.24 4.92 1.12
CA TRP A 104 8.82 4.76 -0.28
C TRP A 104 7.68 3.74 -0.42
N LEU A 105 7.81 2.59 0.24
CA LEU A 105 6.77 1.56 0.27
C LEU A 105 5.45 2.10 0.85
N LYS A 106 5.48 2.87 1.95
CA LYS A 106 4.28 3.51 2.51
C LYS A 106 3.60 4.46 1.52
N PHE A 107 4.35 5.20 0.72
CA PHE A 107 3.77 6.05 -0.33
C PHE A 107 3.08 5.24 -1.45
N ASN A 108 3.63 4.08 -1.82
CA ASN A 108 2.95 3.17 -2.76
C ASN A 108 1.59 2.71 -2.21
N LEU A 109 1.54 2.32 -0.93
CA LEU A 109 0.27 1.94 -0.29
C LEU A 109 -0.70 3.11 -0.16
N LEU A 110 -0.20 4.32 0.12
CA LEU A 110 -1.02 5.53 0.15
C LEU A 110 -1.71 5.78 -1.21
N GLY A 111 -0.95 5.65 -2.30
CA GLY A 111 -1.49 5.74 -3.66
C GLY A 111 -2.58 4.71 -3.94
N ALA A 112 -2.37 3.45 -3.53
CA ALA A 112 -3.38 2.39 -3.66
C ALA A 112 -4.64 2.69 -2.81
N ALA A 113 -4.47 3.19 -1.58
CA ALA A 113 -5.58 3.55 -0.70
C ALA A 113 -6.43 4.70 -1.26
N ILE A 114 -5.80 5.74 -1.81
CA ILE A 114 -6.49 6.84 -2.49
C ILE A 114 -7.29 6.31 -3.69
N ARG A 115 -6.66 5.49 -4.55
CA ARG A 115 -7.35 4.87 -5.70
C ARG A 115 -8.50 3.95 -5.27
N ARG A 116 -8.39 3.34 -4.09
CA ARG A 116 -9.45 2.51 -3.51
C ARG A 116 -10.62 3.35 -2.96
N LEU A 117 -10.34 4.50 -2.37
CA LEU A 117 -11.39 5.46 -1.99
C LEU A 117 -12.17 5.92 -3.24
N HIS A 118 -11.46 6.23 -4.32
CA HIS A 118 -12.06 6.58 -5.61
C HIS A 118 -12.95 5.46 -6.17
N ASP A 119 -12.54 4.19 -5.99
CA ASP A 119 -13.30 3.00 -6.40
C ASP A 119 -14.65 2.83 -5.66
N THR A 120 -14.78 3.45 -4.48
CA THR A 120 -16.01 3.43 -3.66
C THR A 120 -16.79 4.75 -3.74
N ASN A 121 -16.46 5.60 -4.70
CA ASN A 121 -17.04 6.93 -4.88
C ASN A 121 -16.75 7.96 -3.77
N HIS A 122 -15.57 7.88 -3.13
CA HIS A 122 -15.11 8.83 -2.11
C HIS A 122 -13.86 9.61 -2.54
N GLU A 123 -13.71 10.86 -2.08
CA GLU A 123 -12.51 11.68 -2.34
C GLU A 123 -11.24 11.07 -1.74
N GLY A 124 -10.11 11.20 -2.45
CA GLY A 124 -8.81 10.81 -1.91
C GLY A 124 -8.45 11.51 -0.59
N TRP A 125 -8.96 12.73 -0.36
CA TRP A 125 -8.75 13.50 0.86
C TRP A 125 -9.26 12.83 2.13
N TRP A 126 -10.23 11.91 2.01
CA TRP A 126 -10.71 11.15 3.17
C TRP A 126 -9.59 10.38 3.86
N ILE A 127 -8.50 10.04 3.14
CA ILE A 127 -7.31 9.38 3.71
C ILE A 127 -6.68 10.17 4.87
N LEU A 128 -6.86 11.49 4.93
CA LEU A 128 -6.36 12.32 6.02
C LEU A 128 -7.00 12.00 7.37
N LEU A 129 -8.12 11.27 7.41
CA LEU A 129 -8.69 10.75 8.65
C LEU A 129 -7.71 9.88 9.43
N TYR A 130 -6.68 9.30 8.81
CA TYR A 130 -5.60 8.63 9.55
C TYR A 130 -4.88 9.53 10.57
N LEU A 131 -4.90 10.86 10.38
CA LEU A 131 -4.29 11.82 11.30
C LEU A 131 -5.19 12.17 12.49
N VAL A 132 -6.48 11.82 12.43
CA VAL A 132 -7.44 12.04 13.51
C VAL A 132 -7.47 10.81 14.43
N PRO A 133 -7.48 10.96 15.75
CA PRO A 133 -7.68 9.84 16.66
C PRO A 133 -8.92 9.02 16.25
N PHE A 134 -8.76 7.70 16.13
CA PHE A 134 -9.79 6.75 15.65
C PHE A 134 -10.28 6.93 14.20
N GLY A 135 -9.78 7.90 13.44
CA GLY A 135 -10.20 8.11 12.05
C GLY A 135 -9.83 6.95 11.11
N TRP A 136 -8.84 6.15 11.49
CA TRP A 136 -8.48 4.89 10.81
C TRP A 136 -9.64 3.89 10.73
N ILE A 137 -10.60 3.92 11.67
CA ILE A 137 -11.79 3.06 11.65
C ILE A 137 -12.67 3.36 10.43
N PHE A 138 -12.86 4.65 10.12
CA PHE A 138 -13.60 5.08 8.94
C PHE A 138 -12.89 4.70 7.65
N ILE A 139 -11.56 4.78 7.63
CA ILE A 139 -10.79 4.31 6.46
C ILE A 139 -10.98 2.81 6.25
N ILE A 140 -10.91 2.00 7.31
CA ILE A 140 -11.16 0.55 7.24
C ILE A 140 -12.56 0.28 6.68
N TYR A 141 -13.56 1.02 7.13
CA TYR A 141 -14.90 0.93 6.58
C TYR A 141 -14.90 1.16 5.06
N PHE A 142 -14.31 2.26 4.59
CA PHE A 142 -14.28 2.56 3.15
C PHE A 142 -13.52 1.54 2.31
N ILE A 143 -12.34 1.08 2.76
CA ILE A 143 -11.53 0.13 1.97
C ILE A 143 -12.19 -1.26 1.83
N ILE A 144 -13.13 -1.63 2.71
CA ILE A 144 -13.87 -2.91 2.68
C ILE A 144 -15.10 -2.86 1.76
N LEU A 145 -15.71 -1.68 1.56
CA LEU A 145 -16.96 -1.52 0.79
C LEU A 145 -16.90 -2.18 -0.60
N PRO A 146 -18.02 -2.61 -1.19
CA PRO A 146 -18.01 -3.09 -2.57
C PRO A 146 -17.53 -2.00 -3.54
N THR A 147 -16.93 -2.44 -4.65
CA THR A 147 -16.61 -1.56 -5.78
C THR A 147 -17.92 -1.04 -6.37
N VAL A 148 -17.96 0.26 -6.65
CA VAL A 148 -19.09 0.89 -7.32
C VAL A 148 -18.98 0.62 -8.83
N GLU A 149 -19.97 -0.04 -9.41
CA GLU A 149 -19.97 -0.39 -10.84
C GLU A 149 -20.48 0.75 -11.74
N GLU A 150 -21.18 1.72 -11.16
CA GLU A 150 -21.64 2.91 -11.88
C GLU A 150 -20.45 3.82 -12.26
N PRO A 151 -20.58 4.65 -13.31
CA PRO A 151 -19.53 5.57 -13.70
C PRO A 151 -19.27 6.59 -12.59
N VAL A 152 -18.04 6.59 -12.08
CA VAL A 152 -17.59 7.52 -11.05
C VAL A 152 -16.68 8.61 -11.65
N ARG A 153 -16.46 9.70 -10.91
CA ARG A 153 -15.71 10.89 -11.42
C ARG A 153 -14.21 10.66 -11.69
N TRP A 154 -13.62 9.58 -11.20
CA TRP A 154 -12.20 9.29 -11.35
C TRP A 154 -11.95 8.41 -12.57
N GLY A 155 -10.71 8.46 -13.08
CA GLY A 155 -10.30 7.72 -14.27
C GLY A 155 -10.51 6.20 -14.22
N ASN A 156 -10.14 5.54 -15.31
CA ASN A 156 -10.23 4.08 -15.43
C ASN A 156 -9.26 3.36 -14.48
N TYR A 157 -9.47 2.06 -14.32
CA TYR A 157 -8.50 1.19 -13.67
C TYR A 157 -7.17 1.22 -14.43
N LEU A 158 -6.07 1.00 -13.71
CA LEU A 158 -4.73 0.95 -14.33
C LEU A 158 -4.54 -0.28 -15.23
N PHE A 159 -5.29 -1.34 -14.96
CA PHE A 159 -5.34 -2.56 -15.77
C PHE A 159 -6.29 -2.36 -16.95
N THR A 160 -5.76 -1.90 -18.07
CA THR A 160 -6.48 -1.99 -19.34
C THR A 160 -6.12 -3.33 -19.98
N LYS A 161 -7.13 -4.17 -20.23
CA LYS A 161 -7.01 -5.30 -21.16
C LYS A 161 -6.71 -4.81 -22.56
#